data_AF-B7TX56-F1
#
_entry.id   AF-B7TX56-F1
#
_cell.length_a   1.000
_cell.length_b   1.000
_cell.length_c   1.000
_cell.angle_alpha   90.00
_cell.angle_beta   90.00
_cell.angle_gamma   90.00
#
_symmetry.space_group_name_H-M   'P 1'
#
loop_
_entity.id
_entity.type
_entity.pdbx_description
1 polymer ?
#
loop_
_entity_poly.entity_id
_entity_poly.type
_entity_poly.pdbx_seq_one_letter_code
_entity_poly.pdbx_strand_id
1 'polypeptide(L)'
;EWTSRRTLDRENLTITFRQEIPAAPVKHMGGTWIIEPLADDRSRVRLLHDYSAIGDDPHDLLWIEQAVDKNSTSELAALKVNVEAAHAAATEELTFSFADTVHIDGAAKDVFDFINEAQLWAERLPHVAVVRLSEDTPGLQELEMDTRAKDGSVHTTKS
;
A
#
# COMPACT_ATOMS: atom_id res chain seq x y z
N GLU A 1 -8.33 -12.52 -6.01
CA GLU A 1 -8.23 -11.77 -4.74
C GLU A 1 -6.96 -12.20 -4.00
N TRP A 2 -6.24 -11.24 -3.42
CA TRP A 2 -5.07 -11.51 -2.59
C TRP A 2 -5.46 -11.32 -1.13
N THR A 3 -5.31 -12.37 -0.32
CA THR A 3 -5.60 -12.34 1.12
C THR A 3 -4.44 -12.97 1.87
N SER A 4 -4.04 -12.35 2.98
CA SER A 4 -2.92 -12.79 3.81
C SER A 4 -3.36 -12.93 5.26
N ARG A 5 -3.13 -14.10 5.84
CA ARG A 5 -3.31 -14.34 7.27
C ARG A 5 -2.02 -14.01 8.00
N ARG A 6 -2.12 -13.24 9.08
CA ARG A 6 -0.95 -12.81 9.88
C ARG A 6 -1.13 -13.16 11.35
N THR A 7 -0.04 -13.62 11.98
CA THR A 7 0.05 -13.81 13.43
C THR A 7 1.14 -12.89 13.95
N LEU A 8 0.83 -12.11 14.99
CA LEU A 8 1.76 -11.14 15.58
C LEU A 8 2.23 -11.68 16.93
N ASP A 9 3.55 -11.76 17.10
CA ASP A 9 4.19 -12.05 18.37
C ASP A 9 5.01 -10.84 18.77
N ARG A 10 4.45 -10.03 19.67
CA ARG A 10 5.07 -8.80 20.14
C ARG A 10 6.25 -9.06 21.07
N GLU A 11 6.24 -10.16 21.81
CA GLU A 11 7.32 -10.48 22.76
C GLU A 11 8.59 -10.87 22.01
N ASN A 12 8.45 -11.64 20.93
CA ASN A 12 9.59 -12.06 20.11
C ASN A 12 9.85 -11.15 18.90
N LEU A 13 9.06 -10.07 18.73
CA LEU A 13 9.13 -9.14 17.60
C LEU A 13 9.07 -9.85 16.23
N THR A 14 8.13 -10.78 16.10
CA THR A 14 7.93 -11.53 14.86
C THR A 14 6.53 -11.38 14.30
N ILE A 15 6.43 -11.46 12.97
CA ILE A 15 5.16 -11.48 12.25
C ILE A 15 5.21 -12.62 11.23
N THR A 16 4.51 -13.70 11.50
CA THR A 16 4.33 -14.79 10.53
C THR A 16 3.17 -14.46 9.61
N PHE A 17 3.35 -14.69 8.31
CA PHE A 17 2.32 -14.49 7.31
C PHE A 17 2.16 -15.70 6.39
N ARG A 18 0.94 -15.86 5.89
CA ARG A 18 0.54 -16.91 4.96
C ARG A 18 -0.40 -16.33 3.92
N GLN A 19 -0.06 -16.51 2.64
CA GLN A 19 -0.97 -16.22 1.55
C GLN A 19 -2.07 -17.29 1.54
N GLU A 20 -3.33 -16.88 1.68
CA GLU A 20 -4.44 -17.84 1.81
C GLU A 20 -4.85 -18.45 0.47
N ILE A 21 -4.73 -17.67 -0.61
CA ILE A 21 -5.04 -18.10 -1.98
C ILE A 21 -3.83 -17.81 -2.87
N PRO A 22 -2.90 -18.78 -2.98
CA PRO A 22 -1.78 -18.69 -3.92
C PRO A 22 -2.28 -18.81 -5.38
N ALA A 23 -1.60 -18.12 -6.29
CA ALA A 23 -1.82 -18.28 -7.73
C ALA A 23 -0.85 -19.34 -8.28
N ALA A 24 -1.32 -20.18 -9.21
CA ALA A 24 -0.44 -21.13 -9.91
C ALA A 24 0.76 -20.38 -10.55
N PRO A 25 1.98 -20.91 -10.49
CA PRO A 25 2.34 -22.29 -10.09
C PRO A 25 2.57 -22.50 -8.58
N VAL A 26 2.32 -21.49 -7.74
CA VAL A 26 2.57 -21.57 -6.30
C VAL A 26 1.53 -22.45 -5.60
N LYS A 27 1.99 -23.45 -4.84
CA LYS A 27 1.13 -24.30 -3.98
C LYS A 27 0.92 -23.67 -2.60
N HIS A 28 1.97 -23.09 -2.03
CA HIS A 28 1.89 -22.29 -0.81
C HIS A 28 2.96 -21.20 -0.82
N MET A 29 2.64 -20.07 -0.20
CA MET A 29 3.55 -18.94 0.01
C MET A 29 3.32 -18.37 1.40
N GLY A 30 4.40 -18.15 2.12
CA GLY A 30 4.38 -17.39 3.35
C GLY A 30 5.78 -17.10 3.82
N GLY A 31 5.86 -16.64 5.06
CA GLY A 31 7.13 -16.25 5.62
C GLY A 31 7.01 -15.69 7.02
N THR A 32 8.12 -15.18 7.51
CA THR A 32 8.19 -14.55 8.83
C THR A 32 9.10 -13.33 8.77
N TRP A 33 8.56 -12.21 9.24
CA TRP A 33 9.33 -11.04 9.61
C TRP A 33 9.91 -11.24 11.00
N ILE A 34 11.19 -10.95 11.18
CA ILE A 34 11.89 -10.99 12.47
C ILE A 34 12.61 -9.66 12.62
N ILE A 35 12.34 -8.95 13.71
CA ILE A 35 12.97 -7.67 14.03
C ILE A 35 13.85 -7.85 15.26
N GLU A 36 15.16 -7.72 15.09
CA GLU A 36 16.15 -7.92 16.14
C GLU A 36 16.71 -6.54 16.55
N PRO A 37 16.50 -6.10 17.81
CA PRO A 37 17.10 -4.86 18.30
C PRO A 37 18.63 -4.96 18.29
N LEU A 38 19.31 -3.95 17.76
CA LEU A 38 20.78 -3.85 17.78
C LEU A 38 21.29 -2.73 18.68
N ALA A 39 20.58 -1.59 18.68
CA ALA A 39 20.79 -0.42 19.54
C ALA A 39 19.47 0.34 19.67
N ASP A 40 19.44 1.41 20.47
CA ASP A 40 18.23 2.21 20.70
C ASP A 40 17.64 2.81 19.41
N ASP A 41 18.47 3.06 18.39
CA ASP A 41 18.12 3.67 17.11
C ASP A 41 18.28 2.72 15.90
N ARG A 42 18.59 1.44 16.14
CA ARG A 42 18.96 0.51 15.07
C ARG A 42 18.45 -0.90 15.33
N SER A 43 17.89 -1.50 14.29
CA SER A 43 17.43 -2.89 14.28
C SER A 43 17.92 -3.63 13.06
N ARG A 44 18.04 -4.96 13.17
CA ARG A 44 18.20 -5.86 12.04
C ARG A 44 16.83 -6.43 11.70
N VAL A 45 16.42 -6.26 10.45
CA VAL A 45 15.18 -6.85 9.93
C VAL A 45 15.56 -8.04 9.05
N ARG A 46 14.93 -9.18 9.32
CA ARG A 46 15.08 -10.40 8.52
C ARG A 46 13.70 -10.78 7.99
N LEU A 47 13.64 -11.06 6.70
CA LEU A 47 12.46 -11.56 6.03
C LEU A 47 12.76 -12.98 5.54
N LEU A 48 12.07 -13.96 6.12
CA LEU A 48 12.17 -15.36 5.76
C LEU A 48 10.96 -15.74 4.91
N HIS A 49 11.18 -16.63 3.94
CA HIS A 49 10.11 -17.18 3.11
C HIS A 49 10.11 -18.70 3.16
N ASP A 50 8.92 -19.26 3.05
CA ASP A 50 8.69 -20.67 2.80
C ASP A 50 7.64 -20.82 1.70
N TYR A 51 7.97 -21.61 0.68
CA TYR A 51 7.16 -21.77 -0.52
C TYR A 51 7.36 -23.15 -1.16
N SER A 52 6.38 -23.57 -1.95
CA SER A 52 6.56 -24.68 -2.90
C SER A 52 5.73 -24.49 -4.17
N ALA A 53 6.13 -25.20 -5.22
CA ALA A 53 5.37 -25.28 -6.48
C ALA A 53 4.29 -26.36 -6.42
N ILE A 54 3.29 -26.25 -7.28
CA ILE A 54 2.31 -27.31 -7.53
C ILE A 54 3.05 -28.47 -8.21
N GLY A 55 2.89 -29.69 -7.67
CA GLY A 55 3.56 -30.88 -8.20
C GLY A 55 5.07 -30.94 -7.96
N ASP A 56 5.62 -29.99 -7.18
CA ASP A 56 7.05 -29.89 -6.88
C ASP A 56 7.94 -29.83 -8.15
N ASP A 57 7.41 -29.17 -9.20
CA ASP A 57 8.13 -28.98 -10.45
C ASP A 57 9.40 -28.11 -10.24
N PRO A 58 10.60 -28.60 -10.61
CA PRO A 58 11.85 -27.86 -10.38
C PRO A 58 11.96 -26.53 -11.13
N HIS A 59 11.35 -26.42 -12.31
CA HIS A 59 11.37 -25.18 -13.09
C HIS A 59 10.49 -24.12 -12.42
N ASP A 60 9.30 -24.51 -11.98
CA ASP A 60 8.40 -23.62 -11.25
C ASP A 60 8.99 -23.21 -9.89
N LEU A 61 9.65 -24.12 -9.17
CA LEU A 61 10.36 -23.80 -7.93
C LEU A 61 11.46 -22.76 -8.15
N LEU A 62 12.26 -22.89 -9.20
CA LEU A 62 13.31 -21.93 -9.54
C LEU A 62 12.71 -20.55 -9.90
N TRP A 63 11.60 -20.54 -10.64
CA TRP A 63 10.89 -19.31 -10.97
C TRP A 63 10.36 -18.60 -9.72
N ILE A 64 9.76 -19.36 -8.79
CA ILE A 64 9.27 -18.83 -7.51
C ILE A 64 10.43 -18.26 -6.68
N GLU A 65 11.54 -18.98 -6.57
CA GLU A 65 12.73 -18.54 -5.84
C GLU A 65 13.24 -17.19 -6.36
N GLN A 66 13.38 -17.04 -7.68
CA GLN A 66 13.83 -15.79 -8.29
C GLN A 66 12.86 -14.64 -8.04
N ALA A 67 11.55 -14.91 -8.13
CA ALA A 67 10.53 -13.91 -7.87
C ALA A 67 10.55 -13.45 -6.40
N VAL A 68 10.68 -14.41 -5.46
CA VAL A 68 10.80 -14.13 -4.03
C VAL A 68 12.05 -13.34 -3.72
N ASP A 69 13.22 -13.72 -4.23
CA ASP A 69 14.49 -13.03 -3.97
C ASP A 69 14.45 -11.57 -4.45
N LYS A 70 13.99 -11.36 -5.69
CA LYS A 70 13.85 -10.02 -6.28
C LYS A 70 12.88 -9.16 -5.46
N ASN A 71 11.70 -9.68 -5.14
CA ASN A 71 10.69 -8.92 -4.39
C ASN A 71 11.16 -8.59 -2.98
N SER A 72 11.73 -9.58 -2.28
CA SER A 72 12.22 -9.43 -0.90
C SER A 72 13.32 -8.38 -0.79
N THR A 73 14.26 -8.38 -1.74
CA THR A 73 15.36 -7.41 -1.77
C THR A 73 14.84 -5.99 -1.98
N SER A 74 13.91 -5.82 -2.93
CA SER A 74 13.28 -4.52 -3.19
C SER A 74 12.45 -4.04 -2.00
N GLU A 75 11.68 -4.93 -1.37
CA GLU A 75 10.82 -4.63 -0.23
C GLU A 75 11.64 -4.23 1.01
N LEU A 76 12.71 -4.97 1.33
CA LEU A 76 13.59 -4.64 2.45
C LEU A 76 14.33 -3.31 2.23
N ALA A 77 14.76 -3.02 1.00
CA ALA A 77 15.41 -1.76 0.66
C ALA A 77 14.43 -0.58 0.83
N ALA A 78 13.22 -0.71 0.30
CA ALA A 78 12.17 0.30 0.45
C ALA A 78 11.75 0.50 1.90
N LEU A 79 11.60 -0.59 2.66
CA LEU A 79 11.28 -0.56 4.10
C LEU A 79 12.32 0.26 4.86
N LYS A 80 13.61 -0.01 4.65
CA LYS A 80 14.70 0.73 5.30
C LYS A 80 14.59 2.23 5.01
N VAL A 81 14.53 2.60 3.73
CA VAL A 81 14.47 4.01 3.31
C VAL A 81 13.26 4.72 3.92
N ASN A 82 12.09 4.11 3.84
CA ASN A 82 10.85 4.75 4.28
C ASN A 82 10.75 4.83 5.81
N VAL A 83 11.17 3.81 6.55
CA VAL A 83 11.15 3.84 8.02
C VAL A 83 12.16 4.85 8.56
N GLU A 84 13.36 4.91 7.99
CA GLU A 84 14.37 5.90 8.39
C GLU A 84 13.91 7.33 8.06
N ALA A 85 13.34 7.54 6.88
CA ALA A 85 12.77 8.84 6.51
C ALA A 85 11.59 9.24 7.40
N ALA A 86 10.67 8.32 7.72
CA ALA A 86 9.55 8.59 8.60
C ALA A 86 9.99 8.87 10.03
N HIS A 87 11.00 8.15 10.55
CA HIS A 87 11.57 8.40 11.87
C HIS A 87 12.28 9.76 11.95
N ALA A 88 13.08 10.09 10.92
CA ALA A 88 13.70 11.40 10.80
C ALA A 88 12.65 12.51 10.71
N ALA A 89 11.65 12.37 9.83
CA ALA A 89 10.57 13.33 9.66
C ALA A 89 9.72 13.49 10.94
N ALA A 90 9.49 12.43 11.70
CA ALA A 90 8.80 12.52 13.00
C ALA A 90 9.65 13.27 14.04
N THR A 91 10.97 13.05 14.03
CA THR A 91 11.91 13.74 14.92
C THR A 91 12.10 15.21 14.53
N GLU A 92 11.98 15.52 13.24
CA GLU A 92 12.07 16.86 12.65
C GLU A 92 10.71 17.57 12.51
N GLU A 93 9.62 16.98 13.04
CA GLU A 93 8.25 17.50 12.95
C GLU A 93 7.72 17.75 11.51
N LEU A 94 8.27 17.05 10.51
CA LEU A 94 7.93 17.17 9.09
C LEU A 94 6.71 16.32 8.66
N THR A 95 6.22 15.42 9.51
CA THR A 95 4.99 14.64 9.26
C THR A 95 3.86 15.15 10.13
N PHE A 96 2.72 15.48 9.52
CA PHE A 96 1.50 15.88 10.24
C PHE A 96 0.26 15.19 9.68
N SER A 97 -0.77 15.05 10.51
CA SER A 97 -2.08 14.51 10.14
C SER A 97 -3.17 15.39 10.75
N PHE A 98 -4.22 15.65 9.98
CA PHE A 98 -5.39 16.40 10.43
C PHE A 98 -6.65 15.83 9.75
N ALA A 99 -7.81 16.12 10.32
CA ALA A 99 -9.10 15.73 9.75
C ALA A 99 -10.11 16.87 9.94
N ASP A 100 -10.85 17.17 8.87
CA ASP A 100 -11.99 18.09 8.90
C ASP A 100 -13.29 17.28 8.86
N THR A 101 -14.31 17.71 9.62
CA THR A 101 -15.60 17.01 9.70
C THR A 101 -16.76 17.97 9.44
N VAL A 102 -17.68 17.54 8.58
CA VAL A 102 -18.94 18.23 8.31
C VAL A 102 -20.12 17.31 8.58
N HIS A 103 -21.22 17.85 9.11
CA HIS A 103 -22.46 17.11 9.32
C HIS A 103 -23.42 17.38 8.16
N ILE A 104 -23.95 16.32 7.56
CA ILE A 104 -24.88 16.40 6.43
C ILE A 104 -26.15 15.65 6.83
N ASP A 105 -27.29 16.32 6.77
CA ASP A 105 -28.60 15.71 6.98
C ASP A 105 -29.07 15.06 5.67
N GLY A 106 -28.63 13.82 5.45
CA GLY A 106 -28.86 13.06 4.21
C GLY A 106 -28.39 11.62 4.31
N ALA A 107 -28.56 10.83 3.23
CA ALA A 107 -28.10 9.45 3.22
C ALA A 107 -26.59 9.35 2.98
N ALA A 108 -25.92 8.44 3.69
CA ALA A 108 -24.49 8.19 3.50
C ALA A 108 -24.15 7.80 2.05
N LYS A 109 -25.06 7.09 1.36
CA LYS A 109 -24.91 6.71 -0.04
C LYS A 109 -24.76 7.94 -0.94
N ASP A 110 -25.59 8.96 -0.76
CA ASP A 110 -25.60 10.13 -1.64
C ASP A 110 -24.29 10.93 -1.50
N VAL A 111 -23.76 11.04 -0.28
CA VAL A 111 -22.46 11.68 -0.02
C VAL A 111 -21.31 10.83 -0.56
N PHE A 112 -21.38 9.51 -0.40
CA PHE A 112 -20.38 8.60 -0.96
C PHE A 112 -20.37 8.66 -2.48
N ASP A 113 -21.52 8.59 -3.15
CA ASP A 113 -21.64 8.66 -4.61
C ASP A 113 -21.05 9.97 -5.14
N PHE A 114 -21.28 11.09 -4.45
CA PHE A 114 -20.68 12.38 -4.83
C PHE A 114 -19.14 12.34 -4.84
N ILE A 115 -18.53 11.66 -3.86
CA ILE A 115 -17.07 11.51 -3.77
C ILE A 115 -16.57 10.45 -4.75
N ASN A 116 -17.26 9.32 -4.87
CA ASN A 116 -16.87 8.18 -5.70
C ASN A 116 -17.00 8.49 -7.21
N GLU A 117 -17.96 9.33 -7.60
CA GLU A 117 -18.17 9.78 -8.98
C GLU A 117 -17.24 10.96 -9.35
N ALA A 118 -15.93 10.78 -9.15
CA ALA A 118 -14.94 11.82 -9.36
C ALA A 118 -14.92 12.38 -10.80
N GLN A 119 -15.33 11.58 -11.79
CA GLN A 119 -15.46 12.01 -13.19
C GLN A 119 -16.40 13.20 -13.39
N LEU A 120 -17.33 13.45 -12.44
CA LEU A 120 -18.26 14.57 -12.48
C LEU A 120 -17.77 15.80 -11.70
N TRP A 121 -16.59 15.73 -11.07
CA TRP A 121 -16.09 16.83 -10.24
C TRP A 121 -15.79 18.11 -11.03
N ALA A 122 -15.41 18.03 -12.31
CA ALA A 122 -15.21 19.23 -13.14
C ALA A 122 -16.52 20.05 -13.30
N GLU A 123 -17.68 19.41 -13.18
CA GLU A 123 -19.00 20.07 -13.25
C GLU A 123 -19.51 20.48 -11.86
N ARG A 124 -19.10 19.76 -10.81
CA ARG A 124 -19.62 19.91 -9.44
C ARG A 124 -18.74 20.77 -8.53
N LEU A 125 -17.42 20.80 -8.76
CA LEU A 125 -16.43 21.47 -7.91
C LEU A 125 -15.77 22.64 -8.66
N PRO A 126 -15.93 23.89 -8.18
CA PRO A 126 -15.52 25.08 -8.95
C PRO A 126 -14.00 25.22 -9.14
N HIS A 127 -13.21 24.52 -8.34
CA HIS A 127 -11.74 24.55 -8.39
C HIS A 127 -11.15 23.43 -9.24
N VAL A 128 -11.96 22.47 -9.70
CA VAL A 128 -11.51 21.35 -10.55
C VAL A 128 -11.69 21.74 -12.01
N ALA A 129 -10.60 21.76 -12.78
CA ALA A 129 -10.61 22.15 -14.18
C ALA A 129 -10.78 20.95 -15.12
N VAL A 130 -10.09 19.85 -14.83
CA VAL A 130 -10.10 18.63 -15.64
C VAL A 130 -10.02 17.42 -14.73
N VAL A 131 -10.74 16.37 -15.09
CA VAL A 131 -10.65 15.05 -14.47
C VAL A 131 -10.35 14.01 -15.54
N ARG A 132 -9.43 13.10 -15.23
CA ARG A 132 -9.11 11.91 -16.01
C ARG A 132 -9.16 10.74 -15.03
N LEU A 133 -10.22 9.95 -15.11
CA LEU A 133 -10.49 8.83 -14.20
C LEU A 133 -10.49 7.52 -15.01
N SER A 134 -9.76 6.51 -14.53
CA SER A 134 -9.88 5.13 -15.00
C SER A 134 -10.25 4.21 -13.82
N GLU A 135 -11.07 3.20 -14.12
CA GLU A 135 -11.51 2.19 -13.15
C GLU A 135 -11.60 0.83 -13.86
N ASP A 136 -10.44 0.21 -14.06
CA ASP A 136 -10.36 -1.10 -14.73
C ASP A 136 -10.90 -2.23 -13.85
N THR A 137 -10.86 -2.03 -12.52
CA THR A 137 -11.41 -2.95 -11.52
C THR A 137 -12.42 -2.22 -10.66
N PRO A 138 -13.67 -2.71 -10.52
CA PRO A 138 -14.69 -2.05 -9.71
C PRO A 138 -14.22 -1.76 -8.28
N GLY A 139 -14.30 -0.51 -7.86
CA GLY A 139 -13.85 -0.02 -6.55
C GLY A 139 -12.37 0.34 -6.46
N LEU A 140 -11.60 0.27 -7.55
CA LEU A 140 -10.20 0.69 -7.61
C LEU A 140 -9.99 1.69 -8.75
N GLN A 141 -9.90 2.96 -8.37
CA GLN A 141 -9.78 4.08 -9.30
C GLN A 141 -8.35 4.61 -9.36
N GLU A 142 -7.91 4.97 -10.57
CA GLU A 142 -6.77 5.85 -10.79
C GLU A 142 -7.32 7.22 -11.23
N LEU A 143 -7.07 8.25 -10.42
CA LEU A 143 -7.59 9.60 -10.61
C LEU A 143 -6.44 10.57 -10.87
N GLU A 144 -6.44 11.18 -12.06
CA GLU A 144 -5.64 12.36 -12.36
C GLU A 144 -6.55 13.58 -12.51
N MET A 145 -6.19 14.70 -11.87
CA MET A 145 -6.96 15.93 -11.94
C MET A 145 -6.10 17.18 -12.01
N ASP A 146 -6.63 18.19 -12.72
CA ASP A 146 -6.07 19.54 -12.77
C ASP A 146 -6.90 20.46 -11.86
N THR A 147 -6.26 21.05 -10.86
CA THR A 147 -6.91 21.95 -9.89
C THR A 147 -6.38 23.37 -10.00
N ARG A 148 -7.26 24.36 -9.85
CA ARG A 148 -6.90 25.79 -9.83
C ARG A 148 -6.68 26.25 -8.40
N ALA A 149 -5.46 26.69 -8.10
CA ALA A 149 -5.15 27.34 -6.84
C ALA A 149 -5.70 28.77 -6.79
N LYS A 150 -5.74 29.35 -5.59
CA LYS A 150 -6.23 30.73 -5.37
C LYS A 150 -5.42 31.80 -6.10
N ASP A 151 -4.14 31.52 -6.40
CA ASP A 151 -3.25 32.38 -7.16
C ASP A 151 -3.43 32.25 -8.68
N GLY A 152 -4.35 31.39 -9.13
CA GLY A 152 -4.66 31.15 -10.54
C GLY A 152 -3.76 30.10 -11.21
N SER A 153 -2.76 29.56 -10.50
CA SER A 153 -1.94 28.46 -11.01
C SER A 153 -2.74 27.16 -11.12
N VAL A 154 -2.31 26.28 -12.04
CA VAL A 154 -2.93 24.98 -12.26
C VAL A 154 -1.94 23.89 -11.84
N HIS A 155 -2.41 22.97 -11.01
CA HIS A 155 -1.63 21.83 -10.54
C HIS A 155 -2.28 20.52 -10.97
N THR A 156 -1.48 19.63 -11.54
CA THR A 156 -1.89 18.26 -11.85
C THR A 156 -1.49 17.35 -10.70
N THR A 157 -2.44 16.56 -10.20
CA THR A 157 -2.20 15.51 -9.19
C THR A 157 -2.73 14.19 -9.72
N LYS A 158 -2.04 13.09 -9.39
CA LYS A 158 -2.43 11.73 -9.75
C LYS A 158 -2.38 10.84 -8.51
N SER A 159 -3.43 10.05 -8.28
CA SER A 159 -3.60 9.12 -7.15
C SER A 159 -4.18 7.79 -7.59
#